data_AF-A0A097PNS1-F1
#
_entry.id   AF-A0A097PNS1-F1
#
_cell.length_a   1.000
_cell.length_b   1.000
_cell.length_c   1.000
_cell.angle_alpha   90.00
_cell.angle_beta   90.00
_cell.angle_gamma   90.00
#
_symmetry.space_group_name_H-M   'P 1'
#
loop_
_entity.id
_entity.type
_entity.pdbx_description
1 polymer ?
#
loop_
_entity_poly.entity_id
_entity_poly.type
_entity_poly.pdbx_seq_one_letter_code
_entity_poly.pdbx_strand_id
1 'polypeptide(L)'
;TGMQKHEADTKYPQRIRRLNIFPTGKIEMQPIDRFVVEEYLLDVLLYFNGCRKECAGYIVGLPVPFRYEYLIAETLFSQLLLLPQPPFKPIYYTLVIIDLCKALPGAFPGVVAGGVRALFEKIGDLDMECRNRLILWFSHHLSNFQFIWPWEEWAHVLDLPNWAPERVFVKEILEREVRLSYWDKIKQSIENAPILEELLPPVGGPVFKYNDDSSLSTELKNMVRGKRTSCEIIDWIEEQVIPVHGAIEVVAQTLLDIGAKSFTHLITVLERYGQVFSKLSGEQDQQILLMEEISLFWRNSAQLTSITIDRMMGYRLLSNLAIVNWVFSPCNVQQFHTTDEPWEILRNAINKTCNRIADLRREIALLENSLPVAKKAVAELAAAESRLEVVNGEPVQAEPIGRLKRLKAYADKAREEEVAVQESLEAKQAVFTRAYLENEAFFIQLYRNFSDVLVKGMPKFAEDKNHHQPRNLNYDGEAEQWRHCVLGYIKSFTRQYADEVWQHIDKLDLEVLHPPFLEA
;
A
#
# COMPACT_ATOMS: atom_id res chain seq x y z
N THR A 1 1.04 18.09 -23.00
CA THR A 1 0.68 16.67 -22.80
C THR A 1 0.41 16.39 -21.34
N GLY A 2 -0.15 15.23 -20.98
CA GLY A 2 -0.35 14.84 -19.57
C GLY A 2 0.97 14.78 -18.78
N MET A 3 2.05 14.30 -19.42
CA MET A 3 3.40 14.27 -18.84
C MET A 3 3.92 15.66 -18.44
N GLN A 4 3.76 16.67 -19.31
CA GLN A 4 4.15 18.06 -18.98
C GLN A 4 3.35 18.62 -17.79
N LYS A 5 2.07 18.27 -17.67
CA LYS A 5 1.25 18.66 -16.52
C LYS A 5 1.74 17.98 -15.24
N HIS A 6 2.07 16.69 -15.30
CA HIS A 6 2.67 15.95 -14.17
C HIS A 6 4.01 16.56 -13.73
N GLU A 7 4.89 16.89 -14.67
CA GLU A 7 6.14 17.60 -14.37
C GLU A 7 5.92 18.99 -13.77
N ALA A 8 4.89 19.72 -14.21
CA ALA A 8 4.56 21.02 -13.65
C ALA A 8 4.00 20.88 -12.23
N ASP A 9 3.09 19.93 -11.99
CA ASP A 9 2.46 19.68 -10.69
C ASP A 9 3.49 19.21 -9.64
N THR A 10 4.54 18.50 -10.05
CA THR A 10 5.65 18.10 -9.17
C THR A 10 6.60 19.25 -8.83
N LYS A 11 6.84 20.18 -9.78
CA LYS A 11 7.68 21.36 -9.56
C LYS A 11 6.97 22.50 -8.80
N TYR A 12 5.66 22.62 -9.00
CA TYR A 12 4.84 23.70 -8.45
C TYR A 12 3.61 23.14 -7.73
N PRO A 13 3.80 22.42 -6.62
CA PRO A 13 2.70 21.80 -5.90
C PRO A 13 1.75 22.85 -5.33
N GLN A 14 0.45 22.63 -5.53
CA GLN A 14 -0.58 23.48 -4.92
C GLN A 14 -0.71 23.14 -3.44
N ARG A 15 -0.36 24.10 -2.59
CA ARG A 15 -0.43 23.97 -1.14
C ARG A 15 -1.88 23.96 -0.62
N ILE A 16 -2.72 24.82 -1.18
CA ILE A 16 -4.15 24.91 -0.86
C ILE A 16 -4.95 24.15 -1.93
N ARG A 17 -5.56 23.04 -1.52
CA ARG A 17 -6.70 22.43 -2.22
C ARG A 17 -7.80 22.19 -1.20
N ARG A 18 -8.70 23.17 -1.07
CA ARG A 18 -9.74 23.19 -0.05
C ARG A 18 -10.75 22.07 -0.28
N LEU A 19 -10.94 21.26 0.76
CA LEU A 19 -12.10 20.39 0.89
C LEU A 19 -13.15 21.13 1.70
N ASN A 20 -14.22 21.59 1.05
CA ASN A 20 -15.30 22.33 1.72
C ASN A 20 -16.21 21.36 2.47
N ILE A 21 -15.86 21.04 3.72
CA ILE A 21 -16.59 20.07 4.55
C ILE A 21 -17.78 20.72 5.25
N PHE A 22 -17.59 21.93 5.77
CA PHE A 22 -18.59 22.61 6.59
C PHE A 22 -19.36 23.65 5.79
N PRO A 23 -20.66 23.87 6.09
CA PRO A 23 -21.43 24.97 5.50
C PRO A 23 -20.77 26.33 5.77
N THR A 24 -20.88 27.26 4.83
CA THR A 24 -20.25 28.60 4.90
C THR A 24 -20.60 29.36 6.19
N GLY A 25 -21.81 29.17 6.74
CA GLY A 25 -22.23 29.81 7.99
C GLY A 25 -21.59 29.27 9.27
N LYS A 26 -20.86 28.14 9.22
CA LYS A 26 -20.12 27.62 10.39
C LYS A 26 -18.75 28.27 10.56
N ILE A 27 -18.25 28.92 9.50
CA ILE A 27 -16.95 29.60 9.49
C ILE A 27 -17.23 31.09 9.27
N GLU A 28 -17.64 31.76 10.34
CA GLU A 28 -17.90 33.19 10.34
C GLU A 28 -16.57 33.96 10.36
N MET A 29 -15.99 34.13 9.17
CA MET A 29 -14.68 34.74 8.99
C MET A 29 -14.62 35.52 7.67
N GLN A 30 -13.96 36.68 7.67
CA GLN A 30 -13.74 37.40 6.41
C GLN A 30 -12.88 36.56 5.46
N PRO A 31 -13.07 36.65 4.13
CA PRO A 31 -12.29 35.84 3.18
C PRO A 31 -10.78 35.97 3.34
N ILE A 32 -10.29 37.17 3.67
CA ILE A 32 -8.86 37.41 3.91
C ILE A 32 -8.37 36.75 5.20
N ASP A 33 -9.15 36.84 6.28
CA ASP A 33 -8.83 36.21 7.56
C ASP A 33 -8.78 34.70 7.39
N ARG A 34 -9.74 34.11 6.66
CA ARG A 34 -9.74 32.66 6.36
C ARG A 34 -8.47 32.26 5.62
N PHE A 35 -8.10 33.00 4.58
CA PHE A 35 -6.89 32.71 3.81
C PHE A 35 -5.63 32.81 4.68
N VAL A 36 -5.48 33.87 5.47
CA VAL A 36 -4.30 34.07 6.33
C VAL A 36 -4.20 32.99 7.41
N VAL A 37 -5.32 32.65 8.06
CA VAL A 37 -5.33 31.61 9.09
C VAL A 37 -5.05 30.24 8.48
N GLU A 38 -5.64 29.91 7.33
CA GLU A 38 -5.37 28.64 6.63
C GLU A 38 -3.90 28.51 6.24
N GLU A 39 -3.29 29.54 5.64
CA GLU A 39 -1.85 29.52 5.32
C GLU A 39 -0.99 29.38 6.57
N TYR A 40 -1.34 30.07 7.67
CA TYR A 40 -0.64 29.92 8.94
C TYR A 40 -0.74 28.48 9.48
N LEU A 41 -1.92 27.86 9.43
CA LEU A 41 -2.10 26.46 9.84
C LEU A 41 -1.23 25.52 8.99
N LEU A 42 -1.15 25.77 7.67
CA LEU A 42 -0.30 25.01 6.77
C LEU A 42 1.19 25.23 7.06
N ASP A 43 1.62 26.42 7.47
CA ASP A 43 2.99 26.72 7.90
C ASP A 43 3.34 25.98 9.18
N VAL A 44 2.43 25.96 10.16
CA VAL A 44 2.62 25.25 11.42
C VAL A 44 2.70 23.74 11.18
N LEU A 45 1.84 23.18 10.31
CA LEU A 45 1.92 21.76 9.93
C LEU A 45 3.26 21.46 9.24
N LEU A 46 3.72 22.34 8.35
CA LEU A 46 4.99 22.17 7.64
C LEU A 46 6.19 22.23 8.59
N TYR A 47 6.26 23.25 9.44
CA TYR A 47 7.44 23.45 10.30
C TYR A 47 7.50 22.42 11.43
N PHE A 48 6.34 22.04 11.99
CA PHE A 48 6.27 21.11 13.13
C PHE A 48 5.82 19.70 12.74
N ASN A 49 6.08 19.26 11.50
CA ASN A 49 5.75 17.90 11.04
C ASN A 49 6.49 16.79 11.83
N GLY A 50 7.63 17.13 12.46
CA GLY A 50 8.37 16.24 13.36
C GLY A 50 7.99 16.35 14.84
N CYS A 51 7.20 17.36 15.25
CA CYS A 51 6.87 17.64 16.65
C CYS A 51 5.37 17.93 16.83
N ARG A 52 4.54 16.87 16.81
CA ARG A 52 3.07 16.97 16.86
C ARG A 52 2.49 17.76 18.04
N LYS A 53 3.15 17.72 19.21
CA LYS A 53 2.67 18.43 20.41
C LYS A 53 2.87 19.93 20.29
N GLU A 54 4.03 20.35 19.78
CA GLU A 54 4.28 21.76 19.49
C GLU A 54 3.37 22.25 18.36
N CYS A 55 3.19 21.45 17.31
CA CYS A 55 2.23 21.73 16.24
C CYS A 55 0.84 22.05 16.81
N ALA A 56 0.28 21.16 17.64
CA ALA A 56 -1.02 21.39 18.27
C ALA A 56 -1.02 22.63 19.17
N GLY A 57 0.06 22.87 19.93
CA GLY A 57 0.22 24.07 20.77
C GLY A 57 0.17 25.37 19.96
N TYR A 58 0.89 25.46 18.85
CA TYR A 58 0.89 26.63 17.97
C TYR A 58 -0.42 26.81 17.21
N ILE A 59 -1.09 25.72 16.82
CA ILE A 59 -2.43 25.78 16.22
C ILE A 59 -3.44 26.37 17.21
N VAL A 60 -3.44 25.92 18.47
CA VAL A 60 -4.38 26.38 19.50
C VAL A 60 -4.04 27.78 20.01
N GLY A 61 -2.76 28.16 20.00
CA GLY A 61 -2.27 29.44 20.52
C GLY A 61 -2.38 30.63 19.57
N LEU A 62 -3.17 30.54 18.49
CA LEU A 62 -3.25 31.62 17.50
C LEU A 62 -3.96 32.84 18.12
N PRO A 63 -3.34 34.03 18.15
CA PRO A 63 -3.88 35.20 18.83
C PRO A 63 -4.92 35.94 17.95
N VAL A 64 -5.99 35.26 17.57
CA VAL A 64 -7.10 35.81 16.78
C VAL A 64 -8.35 36.02 17.65
N PRO A 65 -9.18 37.06 17.38
CA PRO A 65 -10.35 37.37 18.20
C PRO A 65 -11.58 36.50 17.90
N PHE A 66 -11.48 35.59 16.92
CA PHE A 66 -12.57 34.75 16.44
C PHE A 66 -12.24 33.26 16.60
N ARG A 67 -13.29 32.43 16.57
CA ARG A 67 -13.18 30.97 16.60
C ARG A 67 -12.79 30.43 15.23
N TYR A 68 -11.94 29.41 15.21
CA TYR A 68 -11.38 28.86 13.96
C TYR A 68 -11.27 27.33 13.99
N GLU A 69 -11.91 26.65 14.95
CA GLU A 69 -11.86 25.19 15.10
C GLU A 69 -12.37 24.44 13.87
N TYR A 70 -13.42 24.96 13.24
CA TYR A 70 -13.93 24.43 11.96
C TYR A 70 -12.87 24.54 10.85
N LEU A 71 -12.16 25.68 10.78
CA LEU A 71 -11.08 25.88 9.81
C LEU A 71 -9.88 24.97 10.11
N ILE A 72 -9.54 24.73 11.39
CA ILE A 72 -8.52 23.75 11.78
C ILE A 72 -8.87 22.36 11.23
N ALA A 73 -10.08 21.88 11.53
CA ALA A 73 -10.52 20.56 11.09
C ALA A 73 -10.57 20.46 9.55
N GLU A 74 -11.12 21.46 8.88
CA GLU A 74 -11.20 21.53 7.42
C GLU A 74 -9.80 21.54 6.78
N THR A 75 -8.85 22.28 7.34
CA THR A 75 -7.45 22.32 6.87
C THR A 75 -6.79 20.95 7.05
N LEU A 76 -6.93 20.33 8.22
CA LEU A 76 -6.33 19.02 8.51
C LEU A 76 -6.89 17.92 7.60
N PHE A 77 -8.21 17.86 7.40
CA PHE A 77 -8.82 16.90 6.47
C PHE A 77 -8.46 17.20 5.02
N SER A 78 -8.39 18.48 4.61
CA SER A 78 -7.93 18.85 3.27
C SER A 78 -6.52 18.34 2.98
N GLN A 79 -5.62 18.41 3.96
CA GLN A 79 -4.26 17.91 3.83
C GLN A 79 -4.19 16.38 3.89
N LEU A 80 -4.91 15.75 4.82
CA LEU A 80 -4.99 14.29 4.95
C LEU A 80 -5.58 13.62 3.70
N LEU A 81 -6.56 14.27 3.07
CA LEU A 81 -7.24 13.77 1.87
C LEU A 81 -6.67 14.40 0.59
N LEU A 82 -5.52 15.08 0.66
CA LEU A 82 -4.91 15.75 -0.48
C LEU A 82 -4.44 14.75 -1.54
N LEU A 83 -4.82 14.99 -2.79
CA LEU A 83 -4.43 14.17 -3.94
C LEU A 83 -3.28 14.86 -4.70
N PRO A 84 -2.22 14.16 -5.17
CA PRO A 84 -2.02 12.69 -5.20
C PRO A 84 -1.85 12.04 -3.84
N GLN A 85 -1.15 12.72 -2.95
CA GLN A 85 -0.73 12.22 -1.65
C GLN A 85 -0.70 13.35 -0.63
N PRO A 86 -0.89 13.06 0.66
CA PRO A 86 -0.76 14.06 1.71
C PRO A 86 0.70 14.52 1.79
N PRO A 87 0.98 15.79 2.13
CA PRO A 87 2.35 16.29 2.25
C PRO A 87 3.19 15.56 3.31
N PHE A 88 2.54 15.05 4.36
CA PHE A 88 3.17 14.25 5.41
C PHE A 88 2.52 12.87 5.53
N LYS A 89 3.15 11.95 6.25
CA LYS A 89 2.56 10.62 6.46
C LYS A 89 1.17 10.75 7.10
N PRO A 90 0.12 10.03 6.63
CA PRO A 90 -1.25 10.14 7.16
C PRO A 90 -1.35 10.07 8.69
N ILE A 91 -0.52 9.22 9.31
CA ILE A 91 -0.43 9.06 10.77
C ILE A 91 -0.14 10.38 11.51
N TYR A 92 0.62 11.29 10.91
CA TYR A 92 0.91 12.59 11.50
C TYR A 92 -0.38 13.38 11.75
N TYR A 93 -1.26 13.46 10.76
CA TYR A 93 -2.54 14.16 10.89
C TYR A 93 -3.45 13.49 11.93
N THR A 94 -3.50 12.15 11.98
CA THR A 94 -4.23 11.42 13.04
C THR A 94 -3.76 11.88 14.42
N LEU A 95 -2.45 11.91 14.65
CA LEU A 95 -1.88 12.27 15.95
C LEU A 95 -2.08 13.75 16.30
N VAL A 96 -1.97 14.66 15.32
CA VAL A 96 -2.27 16.09 15.52
C VAL A 96 -3.74 16.30 15.88
N ILE A 97 -4.66 15.64 15.18
CA ILE A 97 -6.10 15.70 15.50
C ILE A 97 -6.37 15.18 16.92
N ILE A 98 -5.73 14.08 17.33
CA ILE A 98 -5.84 13.56 18.71
C ILE A 98 -5.33 14.58 19.74
N ASP A 99 -4.18 15.19 19.50
CA ASP A 99 -3.61 16.20 20.41
C ASP A 99 -4.51 17.44 20.50
N LEU A 100 -5.10 17.87 19.39
CA LEU A 100 -6.06 18.98 19.35
C LEU A 100 -7.36 18.64 20.10
N CYS A 101 -7.87 17.41 19.99
CA CYS A 101 -9.02 16.96 20.79
C CYS A 101 -8.72 17.02 22.29
N LYS A 102 -7.48 16.73 22.70
CA LYS A 102 -7.04 16.83 24.11
C LYS A 102 -6.81 18.28 24.56
N ALA A 103 -6.32 19.13 23.66
CA ALA A 103 -6.07 20.54 23.95
C ALA A 103 -7.38 21.36 24.01
N LEU A 104 -8.40 20.97 23.23
CA LEU A 104 -9.69 21.66 23.10
C LEU A 104 -10.89 20.72 23.36
N PRO A 105 -10.99 20.07 24.53
CA PRO A 105 -11.95 18.97 24.77
C PRO A 105 -13.42 19.39 24.68
N GLY A 106 -13.75 20.65 24.99
CA GLY A 106 -15.11 21.18 24.92
C GLY A 106 -15.54 21.71 23.55
N ALA A 107 -14.66 21.67 22.54
CA ALA A 107 -14.90 22.29 21.24
C ALA A 107 -14.52 21.38 20.07
N PHE A 108 -13.26 20.98 19.99
CA PHE A 108 -12.72 20.34 18.80
C PHE A 108 -13.28 18.93 18.50
N PRO A 109 -13.51 18.04 19.50
CA PRO A 109 -14.12 16.74 19.24
C PRO A 109 -15.47 16.82 18.51
N GLY A 110 -16.33 17.77 18.89
CA GLY A 110 -17.62 17.98 18.22
C GLY A 110 -17.48 18.45 16.77
N VAL A 111 -16.47 19.30 16.49
CA VAL A 111 -16.15 19.74 15.13
C VAL A 111 -15.64 18.59 14.27
N VAL A 112 -14.73 17.76 14.80
CA VAL A 112 -14.22 16.57 14.10
C VAL A 112 -15.36 15.61 13.80
N ALA A 113 -16.21 15.30 14.77
CA ALA A 113 -17.37 14.43 14.57
C ALA A 113 -18.36 15.01 13.54
N GLY A 114 -18.58 16.32 13.53
CA GLY A 114 -19.36 17.00 12.50
C GLY A 114 -18.72 16.89 11.11
N GLY A 115 -17.40 16.97 11.04
CA GLY A 115 -16.65 16.82 9.78
C GLY A 115 -16.75 15.41 9.22
N VAL A 116 -16.66 14.38 10.07
CA VAL A 116 -16.86 12.98 9.66
C VAL A 116 -18.27 12.75 9.13
N ARG A 117 -19.31 13.28 9.79
CA ARG A 117 -20.70 13.19 9.30
C ARG A 117 -20.86 13.82 7.93
N ALA A 118 -20.34 15.04 7.74
CA ALA A 118 -20.42 15.73 6.45
C ALA A 118 -19.66 14.99 5.34
N LEU A 119 -18.50 14.37 5.64
CA LEU A 119 -17.77 13.53 4.69
C LEU A 119 -18.52 12.22 4.39
N PHE A 120 -19.17 11.62 5.39
CA PHE A 120 -19.96 10.41 5.23
C PHE A 120 -21.18 10.63 4.33
N GLU A 121 -21.91 11.75 4.49
CA GLU A 121 -23.01 12.14 3.60
C GLU A 121 -22.58 12.31 2.12
N LYS A 122 -21.28 12.49 1.88
CA LYS A 122 -20.68 12.66 0.56
C LYS A 122 -19.74 11.51 0.19
N ILE A 123 -19.82 10.39 0.88
CA ILE A 123 -18.86 9.30 0.69
C ILE A 123 -18.95 8.72 -0.73
N GLY A 124 -20.15 8.68 -1.32
CA GLY A 124 -20.38 8.29 -2.71
C GLY A 124 -19.76 9.21 -3.77
N ASP A 125 -19.50 10.48 -3.44
CA ASP A 125 -18.88 11.47 -4.33
C ASP A 125 -17.35 11.56 -4.15
N LEU A 126 -16.84 11.07 -3.01
CA LEU A 126 -15.45 11.21 -2.63
C LEU A 126 -14.55 10.33 -3.52
N ASP A 127 -13.35 10.79 -3.88
CA ASP A 127 -12.36 9.99 -4.62
C ASP A 127 -12.00 8.72 -3.83
N MET A 128 -11.78 7.60 -4.52
CA MET A 128 -11.52 6.30 -3.86
C MET A 128 -10.32 6.32 -2.93
N GLU A 129 -9.28 7.07 -3.29
CA GLU A 129 -8.11 7.23 -2.42
C GLU A 129 -8.46 7.98 -1.14
N CYS A 130 -9.32 9.00 -1.25
CA CYS A 130 -9.79 9.77 -0.10
C CYS A 130 -10.71 8.92 0.79
N ARG A 131 -11.60 8.09 0.22
CA ARG A 131 -12.42 7.16 1.00
C ARG A 131 -11.56 6.21 1.81
N ASN A 132 -10.58 5.57 1.17
CA ASN A 132 -9.66 4.65 1.84
C ASN A 132 -8.87 5.34 2.96
N ARG A 133 -8.34 6.56 2.72
CA ARG A 133 -7.65 7.33 3.77
C ARG A 133 -8.57 7.71 4.92
N LEU A 134 -9.83 8.05 4.63
CA LEU A 134 -10.84 8.35 5.65
C LEU A 134 -11.16 7.12 6.50
N ILE A 135 -11.32 5.93 5.90
CA ILE A 135 -11.51 4.64 6.60
C ILE A 135 -10.33 4.36 7.53
N LEU A 136 -9.10 4.43 7.00
CA LEU A 136 -7.88 4.17 7.76
C LEU A 136 -7.65 5.19 8.89
N TRP A 137 -7.93 6.46 8.63
CA TRP A 137 -7.81 7.50 9.65
C TRP A 137 -8.89 7.34 10.73
N PHE A 138 -10.13 7.06 10.36
CA PHE A 138 -11.25 7.05 11.29
C PHE A 138 -11.20 5.82 12.20
N SER A 139 -10.95 4.63 11.65
CA SER A 139 -10.72 3.41 12.45
C SER A 139 -9.57 3.59 13.46
N HIS A 140 -8.46 4.21 13.05
CA HIS A 140 -7.35 4.50 13.95
C HIS A 140 -7.70 5.61 14.96
N HIS A 141 -8.47 6.62 14.57
CA HIS A 141 -8.94 7.65 15.49
C HIS A 141 -9.80 7.01 16.59
N LEU A 142 -10.80 6.21 16.22
CA LEU A 142 -11.69 5.53 17.16
C LEU A 142 -10.95 4.58 18.11
N SER A 143 -9.92 3.86 17.65
CA SER A 143 -9.11 3.01 18.53
C SER A 143 -8.38 3.77 19.64
N ASN A 144 -8.14 5.07 19.47
CA ASN A 144 -7.58 5.96 20.49
C ASN A 144 -8.63 6.55 21.44
N PHE A 145 -9.92 6.40 21.12
CA PHE A 145 -11.07 6.85 21.92
C PHE A 145 -12.01 5.69 22.27
N GLN A 146 -11.42 4.51 22.54
CA GLN A 146 -12.12 3.32 23.03
C GLN A 146 -13.20 2.77 22.08
N PHE A 147 -13.09 3.08 20.79
CA PHE A 147 -14.03 2.68 19.74
C PHE A 147 -15.44 3.29 19.90
N ILE A 148 -15.54 4.43 20.59
CA ILE A 148 -16.83 5.07 20.88
C ILE A 148 -17.27 5.93 19.69
N TRP A 149 -18.42 5.59 19.12
CA TRP A 149 -19.14 6.38 18.11
C TRP A 149 -20.66 6.17 18.27
N PRO A 150 -21.52 7.17 17.99
CA PRO A 150 -22.97 6.99 17.95
C PRO A 150 -23.40 6.17 16.71
N TRP A 151 -23.09 4.88 16.72
CA TRP A 151 -23.34 3.95 15.61
C TRP A 151 -24.81 3.86 15.19
N GLU A 152 -25.76 4.18 16.08
CA GLU A 152 -27.19 4.25 15.78
C GLU A 152 -27.50 5.26 14.66
N GLU A 153 -26.69 6.31 14.50
CA GLU A 153 -26.82 7.29 13.42
C GLU A 153 -26.60 6.65 12.04
N TRP A 154 -25.80 5.58 11.97
CA TRP A 154 -25.43 4.89 10.74
C TRP A 154 -26.10 3.52 10.59
N ALA A 155 -26.99 3.12 11.50
CA ALA A 155 -27.70 1.83 11.41
C ALA A 155 -28.49 1.67 10.09
N HIS A 156 -28.98 2.78 9.53
CA HIS A 156 -29.75 2.82 8.28
C HIS A 156 -28.97 2.32 7.06
N VAL A 157 -27.63 2.21 7.12
CA VAL A 157 -26.84 1.72 5.97
C VAL A 157 -27.16 0.28 5.61
N LEU A 158 -27.74 -0.51 6.53
CA LEU A 158 -28.16 -1.89 6.24
C LEU A 158 -29.42 -1.95 5.37
N ASP A 159 -30.21 -0.88 5.33
CA ASP A 159 -31.33 -0.75 4.40
C ASP A 159 -30.85 -0.49 2.96
N LEU A 160 -29.57 -0.12 2.79
CA LEU A 160 -28.95 0.09 1.49
C LEU A 160 -28.41 -1.23 0.90
N PRO A 161 -28.31 -1.35 -0.43
CA PRO A 161 -27.64 -2.48 -1.07
C PRO A 161 -26.23 -2.70 -0.51
N ASN A 162 -25.76 -3.95 -0.49
CA ASN A 162 -24.43 -4.33 0.03
C ASN A 162 -23.26 -3.61 -0.66
N TRP A 163 -23.51 -3.04 -1.84
CA TRP A 163 -22.59 -2.28 -2.66
C TRP A 163 -22.67 -0.76 -2.48
N ALA A 164 -23.61 -0.25 -1.69
CA ALA A 164 -23.72 1.19 -1.46
C ALA A 164 -22.47 1.73 -0.75
N PRO A 165 -21.90 2.86 -1.21
CA PRO A 165 -20.69 3.45 -0.64
C PRO A 165 -20.72 3.62 0.89
N GLU A 166 -21.86 4.03 1.45
CA GLU A 166 -22.08 4.24 2.88
C GLU A 166 -21.98 2.91 3.65
N ARG A 167 -22.61 1.85 3.14
CA ARG A 167 -22.58 0.53 3.75
C ARG A 167 -21.19 -0.08 3.70
N VAL A 168 -20.51 0.04 2.56
CA VAL A 168 -19.13 -0.44 2.39
C VAL A 168 -18.19 0.34 3.32
N PHE A 169 -18.37 1.66 3.44
CA PHE A 169 -17.56 2.49 4.33
C PHE A 169 -17.66 2.03 5.80
N VAL A 170 -18.87 1.79 6.31
CA VAL A 170 -19.07 1.28 7.68
C VAL A 170 -18.49 -0.12 7.85
N LYS A 171 -18.74 -1.03 6.89
CA LYS A 171 -18.17 -2.38 6.88
C LYS A 171 -16.64 -2.35 6.98
N GLU A 172 -15.99 -1.54 6.15
CA GLU A 172 -14.53 -1.42 6.13
C GLU A 172 -13.98 -0.75 7.39
N ILE A 173 -14.69 0.19 8.02
CA ILE A 173 -14.26 0.73 9.34
C ILE A 173 -14.27 -0.38 10.39
N LEU A 174 -15.37 -1.12 10.51
CA LEU A 174 -15.52 -2.19 11.50
C LEU A 174 -14.48 -3.30 11.29
N GLU A 175 -14.21 -3.64 10.02
CA GLU A 175 -13.12 -4.55 9.65
C GLU A 175 -11.77 -4.08 10.20
N ARG A 176 -11.41 -2.81 9.97
CA ARG A 176 -10.14 -2.23 10.44
C ARG A 176 -10.09 -2.09 11.96
N GLU A 177 -11.21 -1.80 12.62
CA GLU A 177 -11.30 -1.78 14.09
C GLU A 177 -11.05 -3.17 14.69
N VAL A 178 -11.57 -4.23 14.07
CA VAL A 178 -11.28 -5.61 14.49
C VAL A 178 -9.79 -5.91 14.33
N ARG A 179 -9.13 -5.47 13.24
CA ARG A 179 -7.67 -5.62 13.08
C ARG A 179 -6.87 -4.88 14.17
N LEU A 180 -7.39 -3.75 14.65
CA LEU A 180 -6.79 -2.93 15.72
C LEU A 180 -7.17 -3.41 17.13
N SER A 181 -8.06 -4.41 17.24
CA SER A 181 -8.57 -4.94 18.50
C SER A 181 -8.86 -6.44 18.36
N TYR A 182 -9.99 -6.90 18.90
CA TYR A 182 -10.52 -8.25 18.71
C TYR A 182 -12.04 -8.18 18.54
N TRP A 183 -12.61 -9.19 17.89
CA TRP A 183 -14.01 -9.21 17.45
C TRP A 183 -15.01 -8.85 18.56
N ASP A 184 -14.91 -9.49 19.73
CA ASP A 184 -15.83 -9.24 20.85
C ASP A 184 -15.79 -7.79 21.35
N LYS A 185 -14.61 -7.13 21.30
CA LYS A 185 -14.48 -5.74 21.73
C LYS A 185 -15.20 -4.78 20.79
N ILE A 186 -15.15 -5.04 19.48
CA ILE A 186 -15.82 -4.21 18.47
C ILE A 186 -17.31 -4.50 18.44
N LYS A 187 -17.73 -5.76 18.66
CA LYS A 187 -19.15 -6.06 18.89
C LYS A 187 -19.71 -5.27 20.07
N GLN A 188 -18.96 -5.15 21.17
CA GLN A 188 -19.38 -4.33 22.31
C GLN A 188 -19.47 -2.83 21.99
N SER A 189 -18.61 -2.31 21.10
CA SER A 189 -18.63 -0.88 20.77
C SER A 189 -19.85 -0.46 19.94
N ILE A 190 -20.53 -1.42 19.28
CA ILE A 190 -21.75 -1.21 18.49
C ILE A 190 -23.04 -1.65 19.21
N GLU A 191 -23.03 -1.85 20.53
CA GLU A 191 -24.21 -2.30 21.30
C GLU A 191 -25.43 -1.36 21.19
N ASN A 192 -25.20 -0.07 20.91
CA ASN A 192 -26.23 0.93 20.60
C ASN A 192 -26.88 0.74 19.22
N ALA A 193 -26.29 -0.07 18.35
CA ALA A 193 -26.77 -0.39 17.00
C ALA A 193 -26.51 -1.87 16.65
N PRO A 194 -27.17 -2.82 17.34
CA PRO A 194 -26.85 -4.26 17.26
C PRO A 194 -27.04 -4.85 15.86
N ILE A 195 -27.86 -4.23 15.01
CA ILE A 195 -28.06 -4.64 13.62
C ILE A 195 -26.75 -4.57 12.81
N LEU A 196 -25.82 -3.67 13.17
CA LEU A 196 -24.52 -3.53 12.51
C LEU A 196 -23.57 -4.72 12.75
N GLU A 197 -23.91 -5.67 13.63
CA GLU A 197 -23.17 -6.93 13.78
C GLU A 197 -23.09 -7.69 12.44
N GLU A 198 -24.07 -7.52 11.54
CA GLU A 198 -24.04 -8.09 10.18
C GLU A 198 -22.90 -7.56 9.29
N LEU A 199 -22.33 -6.40 9.63
CA LEU A 199 -21.21 -5.80 8.91
C LEU A 199 -19.84 -6.13 9.51
N LEU A 200 -19.79 -6.80 10.67
CA LEU A 200 -18.53 -7.27 11.24
C LEU A 200 -17.91 -8.35 10.34
N PRO A 201 -16.57 -8.48 10.34
CA PRO A 201 -15.92 -9.60 9.68
C PRO A 201 -16.43 -10.94 10.27
N PRO A 202 -16.51 -12.01 9.46
CA PRO A 202 -17.01 -13.31 9.91
C PRO A 202 -16.28 -13.80 11.16
N VAL A 203 -17.04 -14.31 12.13
CA VAL A 203 -16.46 -14.98 13.30
C VAL A 203 -15.86 -16.31 12.86
N GLY A 204 -14.56 -16.47 13.01
CA GLY A 204 -13.92 -17.76 12.75
C GLY A 204 -12.41 -17.68 12.63
N GLY A 205 -11.76 -18.80 12.92
CA GLY A 205 -10.35 -19.01 12.64
C GLY A 205 -10.12 -19.48 11.19
N PRO A 206 -8.94 -20.08 10.91
CA PRO A 206 -8.67 -20.70 9.62
C PRO A 206 -9.72 -21.75 9.25
N VAL A 207 -10.00 -21.89 7.96
CA VAL A 207 -10.90 -22.89 7.40
C VAL A 207 -10.06 -23.99 6.77
N PHE A 208 -9.68 -24.97 7.60
CA PHE A 208 -8.89 -26.10 7.16
C PHE A 208 -9.75 -27.19 6.50
N LYS A 209 -9.43 -27.56 5.26
CA LYS A 209 -10.21 -28.51 4.46
C LYS A 209 -10.12 -29.98 4.92
N TYR A 210 -9.05 -30.37 5.63
CA TYR A 210 -8.74 -31.78 5.93
C TYR A 210 -8.88 -32.15 7.40
N ASN A 211 -9.95 -31.70 8.06
CA ASN A 211 -10.23 -32.08 9.45
C ASN A 211 -10.58 -33.56 9.63
N ASP A 212 -11.08 -34.22 8.58
CA ASP A 212 -11.45 -35.64 8.58
C ASP A 212 -10.37 -36.47 7.87
N ASP A 213 -9.46 -37.09 8.63
CA ASP A 213 -8.53 -38.18 8.28
C ASP A 213 -8.05 -38.30 6.81
N SER A 214 -7.69 -37.19 6.16
CA SER A 214 -6.94 -37.23 4.90
C SER A 214 -5.55 -37.77 5.20
N SER A 215 -5.23 -38.93 4.60
CA SER A 215 -3.94 -39.60 4.81
C SER A 215 -2.76 -38.70 4.44
N LEU A 216 -2.85 -37.96 3.33
CA LEU A 216 -1.76 -37.12 2.82
C LEU A 216 -1.50 -35.88 3.70
N SER A 217 -2.55 -35.17 4.12
CA SER A 217 -2.41 -34.03 5.03
C SER A 217 -1.82 -34.47 6.38
N THR A 218 -2.28 -35.61 6.90
CA THR A 218 -1.77 -36.18 8.16
C THR A 218 -0.31 -36.59 8.04
N GLU A 219 0.06 -37.23 6.94
CA GLU A 219 1.44 -37.61 6.64
C GLU A 219 2.35 -36.38 6.56
N LEU A 220 1.94 -35.33 5.83
CA LEU A 220 2.69 -34.07 5.74
C LEU A 220 2.83 -33.38 7.10
N LYS A 221 1.78 -33.36 7.93
CA LYS A 221 1.86 -32.87 9.32
C LYS A 221 2.91 -33.65 10.12
N ASN A 222 2.97 -34.97 9.96
CA ASN A 222 3.95 -35.81 10.64
C ASN A 222 5.38 -35.57 10.12
N MET A 223 5.57 -35.35 8.82
CA MET A 223 6.88 -34.99 8.25
C MET A 223 7.38 -33.65 8.80
N VAL A 224 6.52 -32.64 8.87
CA VAL A 224 6.88 -31.31 9.41
C VAL A 224 7.16 -31.38 10.92
N ARG A 225 6.33 -32.10 11.70
CA ARG A 225 6.59 -32.37 13.13
C ARG A 225 7.88 -33.14 13.34
N GLY A 226 8.15 -34.12 12.48
CA GLY A 226 9.39 -34.88 12.40
C GLY A 226 10.58 -34.08 11.87
N LYS A 227 10.40 -32.80 11.57
CA LYS A 227 11.44 -31.86 11.12
C LYS A 227 12.15 -32.31 9.83
N ARG A 228 11.46 -33.05 8.96
CA ARG A 228 11.96 -33.41 7.62
C ARG A 228 12.35 -32.16 6.84
N THR A 229 13.33 -32.32 5.97
CA THR A 229 13.86 -31.28 5.09
C THR A 229 12.90 -31.00 3.93
N SER A 230 13.04 -29.83 3.29
CA SER A 230 12.23 -29.49 2.12
C SER A 230 12.43 -30.46 0.96
N CYS A 231 13.65 -30.97 0.75
CA CYS A 231 13.93 -31.99 -0.27
C CYS A 231 13.14 -33.28 -0.03
N GLU A 232 13.21 -33.84 1.20
CA GLU A 232 12.47 -35.07 1.53
C GLU A 232 10.95 -34.90 1.35
N ILE A 233 10.41 -33.71 1.64
CA ILE A 233 8.98 -33.41 1.43
C ILE A 233 8.68 -33.27 -0.06
N ILE A 234 9.56 -32.65 -0.85
CA ILE A 234 9.40 -32.53 -2.30
C ILE A 234 9.40 -33.92 -2.95
N ASP A 235 10.35 -34.79 -2.58
CA ASP A 235 10.43 -36.15 -3.12
C ASP A 235 9.13 -36.93 -2.81
N TRP A 236 8.63 -36.84 -1.57
CA TRP A 236 7.35 -37.44 -1.20
C TRP A 236 6.16 -36.88 -1.99
N ILE A 237 6.12 -35.56 -2.22
CA ILE A 237 5.07 -34.92 -3.03
C ILE A 237 5.08 -35.44 -4.47
N GLU A 238 6.26 -35.53 -5.09
CA GLU A 238 6.42 -36.01 -6.46
C GLU A 238 5.98 -37.47 -6.61
N GLU A 239 6.30 -38.31 -5.63
CA GLU A 239 6.01 -39.74 -5.67
C GLU A 239 4.57 -40.10 -5.25
N GLN A 240 4.01 -39.40 -4.25
CA GLN A 240 2.77 -39.84 -3.57
C GLN A 240 1.59 -38.90 -3.76
N VAL A 241 1.82 -37.60 -4.00
CA VAL A 241 0.74 -36.60 -4.00
C VAL A 241 0.32 -36.21 -5.42
N ILE A 242 1.27 -35.79 -6.27
CA ILE A 242 1.00 -35.37 -7.66
C ILE A 242 0.23 -36.45 -8.47
N PRO A 243 0.55 -37.75 -8.35
CA PRO A 243 -0.17 -38.77 -9.12
C PRO A 243 -1.64 -38.96 -8.73
N VAL A 244 -2.03 -38.51 -7.53
CA VAL A 244 -3.34 -38.79 -6.93
C VAL A 244 -4.23 -37.54 -6.91
N HIS A 245 -3.65 -36.36 -6.66
CA HIS A 245 -4.37 -35.08 -6.53
C HIS A 245 -3.54 -33.90 -7.07
N GLY A 246 -4.17 -32.74 -7.22
CA GLY A 246 -3.45 -31.47 -7.31
C GLY A 246 -2.69 -31.21 -6.00
N ALA A 247 -1.36 -31.22 -6.05
CA ALA A 247 -0.51 -31.16 -4.84
C ALA A 247 -0.54 -29.80 -4.12
N ILE A 248 -0.87 -28.71 -4.83
CA ILE A 248 -0.90 -27.35 -4.27
C ILE A 248 -1.95 -27.24 -3.17
N GLU A 249 -3.15 -27.79 -3.38
CA GLU A 249 -4.24 -27.76 -2.40
C GLU A 249 -3.81 -28.40 -1.07
N VAL A 250 -3.41 -29.67 -1.11
CA VAL A 250 -3.03 -30.43 0.09
C VAL A 250 -1.89 -29.74 0.83
N VAL A 251 -0.87 -29.30 0.11
CA VAL A 251 0.33 -28.71 0.70
C VAL A 251 0.05 -27.31 1.26
N ALA A 252 -0.66 -26.45 0.53
CA ALA A 252 -1.00 -25.11 0.98
C ALA A 252 -1.88 -25.15 2.23
N GLN A 253 -3.01 -25.87 2.18
CA GLN A 253 -3.91 -26.02 3.31
C GLN A 253 -3.18 -26.55 4.55
N THR A 254 -2.34 -27.57 4.38
CA THR A 254 -1.66 -28.23 5.50
C THR A 254 -0.55 -27.38 6.11
N LEU A 255 0.29 -26.75 5.29
CA LEU A 255 1.36 -25.88 5.78
C LEU A 255 0.81 -24.59 6.41
N LEU A 256 -0.26 -24.02 5.84
CA LEU A 256 -0.95 -22.87 6.45
C LEU A 256 -1.58 -23.24 7.80
N ASP A 257 -2.22 -24.41 7.92
CA ASP A 257 -2.76 -24.94 9.19
C ASP A 257 -1.68 -25.08 10.27
N ILE A 258 -0.50 -25.60 9.92
CA ILE A 258 0.65 -25.68 10.83
C ILE A 258 1.10 -24.28 11.27
N GLY A 259 1.03 -23.29 10.37
CA GLY A 259 1.40 -21.90 10.61
C GLY A 259 0.32 -21.03 11.26
N ALA A 260 -0.91 -21.51 11.42
CA ALA A 260 -2.08 -20.67 11.69
C ALA A 260 -2.14 -20.05 13.09
N LYS A 261 -1.32 -20.54 14.04
CA LYS A 261 -1.38 -20.12 15.44
C LYS A 261 -1.02 -18.64 15.65
N SER A 262 -0.05 -18.11 14.91
CA SER A 262 0.31 -16.69 14.94
C SER A 262 1.13 -16.29 13.72
N PHE A 263 1.28 -14.99 13.46
CA PHE A 263 2.12 -14.49 12.37
C PHE A 263 3.55 -15.04 12.39
N THR A 264 4.14 -15.22 13.57
CA THR A 264 5.49 -15.79 13.71
C THR A 264 5.52 -17.26 13.29
N HIS A 265 4.48 -18.05 13.59
CA HIS A 265 4.40 -19.45 13.15
C HIS A 265 4.28 -19.54 11.63
N LEU A 266 3.42 -18.70 11.02
CA LEU A 266 3.30 -18.58 9.57
C LEU A 266 4.66 -18.25 8.92
N ILE A 267 5.35 -17.22 9.41
CA ILE A 267 6.68 -16.84 8.93
C ILE A 267 7.67 -18.01 9.05
N THR A 268 7.69 -18.69 10.19
CA THR A 268 8.58 -19.83 10.43
C THR A 268 8.33 -20.96 9.41
N VAL A 269 7.07 -21.24 9.09
CA VAL A 269 6.72 -22.24 8.08
C VAL A 269 7.16 -21.79 6.68
N LEU A 270 6.90 -20.54 6.31
CA LEU A 270 7.29 -20.00 4.99
C LEU A 270 8.81 -19.97 4.81
N GLU A 271 9.58 -19.60 5.83
CA GLU A 271 11.05 -19.59 5.75
C GLU A 271 11.63 -20.99 5.64
N ARG A 272 11.06 -21.94 6.39
CA ARG A 272 11.57 -23.31 6.43
C ARG A 272 11.19 -24.13 5.21
N TYR A 273 9.93 -24.00 4.77
CA TYR A 273 9.33 -24.83 3.73
C TYR A 273 9.00 -24.05 2.45
N GLY A 274 9.48 -22.82 2.31
CA GLY A 274 9.29 -21.99 1.11
C GLY A 274 9.73 -22.67 -0.18
N GLN A 275 10.79 -23.48 -0.15
CA GLN A 275 11.25 -24.26 -1.30
C GLN A 275 10.20 -25.28 -1.80
N VAL A 276 9.39 -25.83 -0.90
CA VAL A 276 8.28 -26.73 -1.26
C VAL A 276 7.24 -25.95 -2.06
N PHE A 277 6.88 -24.73 -1.62
CA PHE A 277 6.00 -23.85 -2.38
C PHE A 277 6.59 -23.46 -3.73
N SER A 278 7.87 -23.06 -3.78
CA SER A 278 8.54 -22.68 -5.03
C SER A 278 8.55 -23.82 -6.05
N LYS A 279 8.74 -25.06 -5.60
CA LYS A 279 8.74 -26.24 -6.47
C LYS A 279 7.36 -26.55 -7.04
N LEU A 280 6.30 -26.31 -6.26
CA LEU A 280 4.91 -26.53 -6.66
C LEU A 280 4.29 -25.39 -7.48
N SER A 281 4.82 -24.18 -7.35
CA SER A 281 4.26 -22.96 -7.95
C SER A 281 5.29 -22.22 -8.81
N GLY A 282 5.92 -22.96 -9.72
CA GLY A 282 6.93 -22.44 -10.64
C GLY A 282 6.33 -21.56 -11.74
N GLU A 283 5.08 -21.83 -12.12
CA GLU A 283 4.35 -21.10 -13.18
C GLU A 283 3.29 -20.16 -12.60
N GLN A 284 2.87 -19.16 -13.38
CA GLN A 284 1.88 -18.16 -12.92
C GLN A 284 0.53 -18.79 -12.56
N ASP A 285 0.01 -19.73 -13.36
CA ASP A 285 -1.28 -20.37 -13.08
C ASP A 285 -1.27 -21.16 -11.76
N GLN A 286 -0.13 -21.80 -11.46
CA GLN A 286 0.06 -22.50 -10.18
C GLN A 286 0.15 -21.53 -9.00
N GLN A 287 0.79 -20.38 -9.18
CA GLN A 287 0.82 -19.31 -8.17
C GLN A 287 -0.57 -18.72 -7.92
N ILE A 288 -1.40 -18.59 -8.97
CA ILE A 288 -2.80 -18.17 -8.86
C ILE A 288 -3.60 -19.20 -8.06
N LEU A 289 -3.49 -20.49 -8.38
CA LEU A 289 -4.14 -21.57 -7.62
C LEU A 289 -3.69 -21.57 -6.15
N LEU A 290 -2.41 -21.34 -5.88
CA LEU A 290 -1.90 -21.21 -4.51
C LEU A 290 -2.56 -20.04 -3.76
N MET A 291 -2.77 -18.90 -4.42
CA MET A 291 -3.48 -17.76 -3.82
C MET A 291 -4.98 -18.01 -3.62
N GLU A 292 -5.62 -18.76 -4.51
CA GLU A 292 -7.00 -19.24 -4.31
C GLU A 292 -7.09 -20.10 -3.06
N GLU A 293 -6.15 -21.02 -2.85
CA GLU A 293 -6.09 -21.86 -1.64
C GLU A 293 -5.82 -21.05 -0.36
N ILE A 294 -4.94 -20.04 -0.44
CA ILE A 294 -4.69 -19.10 0.68
C ILE A 294 -5.99 -18.35 1.03
N SER A 295 -6.70 -17.85 0.02
CA SER A 295 -7.97 -17.12 0.21
C SER A 295 -9.06 -18.03 0.78
N LEU A 296 -9.18 -19.27 0.31
CA LEU A 296 -10.12 -20.25 0.86
C LEU A 296 -9.81 -20.60 2.32
N PHE A 297 -8.53 -20.82 2.64
CA PHE A 297 -8.08 -21.12 4.00
C PHE A 297 -8.33 -19.95 4.96
N TRP A 298 -8.06 -18.72 4.53
CA TRP A 298 -8.24 -17.50 5.32
C TRP A 298 -9.54 -16.74 5.03
N ARG A 299 -10.56 -17.39 4.47
CA ARG A 299 -11.80 -16.72 4.01
C ARG A 299 -12.56 -15.91 5.07
N ASN A 300 -12.31 -16.18 6.36
CA ASN A 300 -12.90 -15.44 7.48
C ASN A 300 -12.03 -14.25 7.94
N SER A 301 -10.86 -14.02 7.34
CA SER A 301 -9.89 -12.99 7.73
C SER A 301 -9.15 -12.41 6.53
N ALA A 302 -9.69 -11.31 5.99
CA ALA A 302 -9.04 -10.51 4.95
C ALA A 302 -7.62 -10.05 5.35
N GLN A 303 -7.42 -9.74 6.65
CA GLN A 303 -6.10 -9.40 7.19
C GLN A 303 -5.08 -10.53 6.98
N LEU A 304 -5.44 -11.78 7.30
CA LEU A 304 -4.53 -12.92 7.20
C LEU A 304 -4.30 -13.34 5.74
N THR A 305 -5.31 -13.23 4.88
CA THR A 305 -5.12 -13.40 3.42
C THR A 305 -4.08 -12.41 2.90
N SER A 306 -4.29 -11.10 3.18
CA SER A 306 -3.40 -10.03 2.73
C SER A 306 -1.98 -10.19 3.27
N ILE A 307 -1.81 -10.49 4.58
CA ILE A 307 -0.49 -10.71 5.18
C ILE A 307 0.19 -11.95 4.58
N THR A 308 -0.52 -13.04 4.35
CA THR A 308 0.07 -14.28 3.81
C THR A 308 0.59 -14.04 2.39
N ILE A 309 -0.23 -13.46 1.52
CA ILE A 309 0.17 -13.12 0.14
C ILE A 309 1.34 -12.12 0.14
N ASP A 310 1.28 -11.09 1.00
CA ASP A 310 2.34 -10.08 1.13
C ASP A 310 3.69 -10.70 1.54
N ARG A 311 3.68 -11.64 2.48
CA ARG A 311 4.89 -12.37 2.91
C ARG A 311 5.40 -13.31 1.84
N MET A 312 4.53 -14.05 1.17
CA MET A 312 4.92 -14.96 0.08
C MET A 312 5.49 -14.19 -1.12
N MET A 313 4.97 -12.99 -1.43
CA MET A 313 5.60 -12.07 -2.37
C MET A 313 7.00 -11.64 -1.89
N GLY A 314 7.15 -11.28 -0.62
CA GLY A 314 8.43 -10.88 -0.04
C GLY A 314 9.51 -11.97 -0.09
N TYR A 315 9.12 -13.23 0.10
CA TYR A 315 9.98 -14.41 -0.06
C TYR A 315 10.16 -14.86 -1.51
N ARG A 316 9.58 -14.14 -2.50
CA ARG A 316 9.58 -14.48 -3.93
C ARG A 316 8.95 -15.84 -4.25
N LEU A 317 7.99 -16.28 -3.43
CA LEU A 317 7.17 -17.46 -3.69
C LEU A 317 6.02 -17.14 -4.65
N LEU A 318 5.54 -15.89 -4.63
CA LEU A 318 4.55 -15.36 -5.55
C LEU A 318 5.15 -14.21 -6.35
N SER A 319 4.94 -14.21 -7.67
CA SER A 319 5.34 -13.11 -8.53
C SER A 319 4.32 -11.97 -8.52
N ASN A 320 4.77 -10.74 -8.74
CA ASN A 320 3.89 -9.56 -8.78
C ASN A 320 2.86 -9.67 -9.92
N LEU A 321 3.23 -10.31 -11.03
CA LEU A 321 2.33 -10.58 -12.16
C LEU A 321 1.23 -11.57 -11.80
N ALA A 322 1.57 -12.67 -11.10
CA ALA A 322 0.56 -13.60 -10.62
C ALA A 322 -0.43 -12.92 -9.67
N ILE A 323 0.06 -12.07 -8.75
CA ILE A 323 -0.81 -11.32 -7.81
C ILE A 323 -1.77 -10.41 -8.58
N VAL A 324 -1.28 -9.68 -9.58
CA VAL A 324 -2.14 -8.85 -10.44
C VAL A 324 -3.20 -9.72 -11.12
N ASN A 325 -2.82 -10.83 -11.75
CA ASN A 325 -3.80 -11.68 -12.42
C ASN A 325 -4.82 -12.30 -11.45
N TRP A 326 -4.40 -12.68 -10.24
CA TRP A 326 -5.29 -13.18 -9.20
C TRP A 326 -6.27 -12.11 -8.68
N VAL A 327 -5.83 -10.86 -8.50
CA VAL A 327 -6.73 -9.75 -8.12
C VAL A 327 -7.82 -9.54 -9.17
N PHE A 328 -7.50 -9.75 -10.45
CA PHE A 328 -8.45 -9.65 -11.56
C PHE A 328 -9.11 -10.99 -11.93
N SER A 329 -9.01 -12.01 -11.08
CA SER A 329 -9.76 -13.26 -11.25
C SER A 329 -11.27 -13.00 -11.12
N PRO A 330 -12.13 -13.83 -11.75
CA PRO A 330 -13.57 -13.60 -11.75
C PRO A 330 -14.22 -13.48 -10.36
N CYS A 331 -13.70 -14.20 -9.35
CA CYS A 331 -14.22 -14.14 -7.98
C CYS A 331 -13.91 -12.81 -7.29
N ASN A 332 -12.74 -12.22 -7.54
CA ASN A 332 -12.31 -10.96 -6.96
C ASN A 332 -12.92 -9.76 -7.70
N VAL A 333 -13.01 -9.83 -9.03
CA VAL A 333 -13.58 -8.75 -9.87
C VAL A 333 -14.99 -8.40 -9.44
N GLN A 334 -15.80 -9.37 -9.05
CA GLN A 334 -17.17 -9.13 -8.62
C GLN A 334 -17.28 -8.44 -7.25
N GLN A 335 -16.21 -8.47 -6.47
CA GLN A 335 -16.18 -7.92 -5.12
C GLN A 335 -15.52 -6.53 -5.08
N PHE A 336 -15.07 -6.02 -6.22
CA PHE A 336 -14.39 -4.73 -6.37
C PHE A 336 -15.13 -3.53 -5.77
N HIS A 337 -16.44 -3.61 -5.64
CA HIS A 337 -17.28 -2.56 -5.04
C HIS A 337 -17.87 -2.90 -3.68
N THR A 338 -17.60 -4.08 -3.13
CA THR A 338 -18.15 -4.53 -1.84
C THR A 338 -17.08 -4.76 -0.77
N THR A 339 -15.80 -4.75 -1.15
CA THR A 339 -14.68 -4.85 -0.20
C THR A 339 -13.39 -4.23 -0.73
N ASP A 340 -12.53 -3.79 0.19
CA ASP A 340 -11.20 -3.27 -0.09
C ASP A 340 -10.12 -4.37 -0.21
N GLU A 341 -10.39 -5.62 0.18
CA GLU A 341 -9.36 -6.68 0.27
C GLU A 341 -8.53 -6.89 -1.02
N PRO A 342 -9.12 -7.08 -2.22
CA PRO A 342 -8.35 -7.22 -3.46
C PRO A 342 -7.48 -5.99 -3.75
N TRP A 343 -8.01 -4.80 -3.42
CA TRP A 343 -7.33 -3.54 -3.63
C TRP A 343 -6.18 -3.31 -2.64
N GLU A 344 -6.32 -3.76 -1.40
CA GLU A 344 -5.23 -3.76 -0.40
C GLU A 344 -4.08 -4.63 -0.86
N ILE A 345 -4.36 -5.85 -1.33
CA ILE A 345 -3.36 -6.78 -1.85
C ILE A 345 -2.65 -6.19 -3.08
N LEU A 346 -3.42 -5.61 -4.01
CA LEU A 346 -2.86 -4.94 -5.18
C LEU A 346 -1.99 -3.74 -4.81
N ARG A 347 -2.44 -2.87 -3.89
CA ARG A 347 -1.64 -1.75 -3.39
C ARG A 347 -0.33 -2.22 -2.76
N ASN A 348 -0.35 -3.30 -1.99
CA ASN A 348 0.85 -3.86 -1.39
C ASN A 348 1.84 -4.33 -2.47
N ALA A 349 1.35 -4.99 -3.53
CA ALA A 349 2.17 -5.43 -4.66
C ALA A 349 2.78 -4.25 -5.45
N ILE A 350 1.96 -3.24 -5.78
CA ILE A 350 2.45 -2.04 -6.49
C ILE A 350 3.51 -1.33 -5.64
N ASN A 351 3.22 -1.08 -4.35
CA ASN A 351 4.13 -0.40 -3.43
C ASN A 351 5.48 -1.12 -3.32
N LYS A 352 5.50 -2.45 -3.14
CA LYS A 352 6.78 -3.18 -3.05
C LYS A 352 7.57 -3.13 -4.36
N THR A 353 6.88 -3.20 -5.50
CA THR A 353 7.53 -3.10 -6.82
C THR A 353 8.16 -1.72 -7.00
N CYS A 354 7.41 -0.65 -6.74
CA CYS A 354 7.90 0.72 -6.86
C CYS A 354 9.00 1.03 -5.84
N ASN A 355 8.87 0.58 -4.59
CA ASN A 355 9.88 0.78 -3.55
C ASN A 355 11.22 0.10 -3.91
N ARG A 356 11.18 -1.12 -4.45
CA ARG A 356 12.39 -1.81 -4.94
C ARG A 356 13.10 -1.00 -6.03
N ILE A 357 12.34 -0.43 -6.96
CA ILE A 357 12.88 0.44 -8.01
C ILE A 357 13.49 1.71 -7.43
N ALA A 358 12.78 2.40 -6.54
CA ALA A 358 13.25 3.62 -5.89
C ALA A 358 14.52 3.39 -5.06
N ASP A 359 14.60 2.27 -4.33
CA ASP A 359 15.77 1.90 -3.53
C ASP A 359 16.98 1.61 -4.43
N LEU A 360 16.80 0.85 -5.51
CA LEU A 360 17.88 0.59 -6.47
C LEU A 360 18.37 1.89 -7.15
N ARG A 361 17.48 2.80 -7.55
CA ARG A 361 17.88 4.11 -8.09
C ARG A 361 18.70 4.91 -7.07
N ARG A 362 18.28 4.90 -5.80
CA ARG A 362 18.99 5.60 -4.72
C ARG A 362 20.38 5.01 -4.49
N GLU A 363 20.50 3.69 -4.44
CA GLU A 363 21.78 2.99 -4.27
C GLU A 363 22.73 3.26 -5.44
N ILE A 364 22.24 3.19 -6.68
CA ILE A 364 23.03 3.52 -7.89
C ILE A 364 23.51 4.96 -7.82
N ALA A 365 22.64 5.92 -7.53
CA ALA A 365 23.01 7.33 -7.43
C ALA A 365 24.06 7.58 -6.33
N LEU A 366 24.01 6.86 -5.21
CA LEU A 366 25.02 6.95 -4.15
C LEU A 366 26.39 6.45 -4.62
N LEU A 367 26.43 5.34 -5.36
CA LEU A 367 27.67 4.78 -5.93
C LEU A 367 28.24 5.67 -7.04
N GLU A 368 27.39 6.23 -7.89
CA GLU A 368 27.81 7.17 -8.94
C GLU A 368 28.42 8.44 -8.35
N ASN A 369 27.91 8.92 -7.20
CA ASN A 369 28.46 10.09 -6.51
C ASN A 369 29.77 9.80 -5.76
N SER A 370 30.03 8.56 -5.34
CA SER A 370 31.28 8.20 -4.66
C SER A 370 32.45 7.97 -5.63
N LEU A 371 32.15 7.55 -6.87
CA LEU A 371 33.17 7.23 -7.88
C LEU A 371 34.11 8.41 -8.22
N PRO A 372 33.64 9.66 -8.41
CA PRO A 372 34.52 10.81 -8.64
C PRO A 372 35.45 11.11 -7.46
N VAL A 373 35.04 10.84 -6.22
CA VAL A 373 35.85 11.07 -5.02
C VAL A 373 37.06 10.12 -5.03
N ALA A 374 36.83 8.84 -5.33
CA ALA A 374 37.89 7.85 -5.46
C ALA A 374 38.85 8.21 -6.60
N LYS A 375 38.31 8.59 -7.77
CA LYS A 375 39.12 9.02 -8.93
C LYS A 375 39.96 10.27 -8.66
N LYS A 376 39.43 11.22 -7.89
CA LYS A 376 40.15 12.44 -7.51
C LYS A 376 41.38 12.13 -6.66
N ALA A 377 41.27 11.20 -5.71
CA ALA A 377 42.41 10.79 -4.88
C ALA A 377 43.56 10.20 -5.72
N VAL A 378 43.24 9.41 -6.74
CA VAL A 378 44.21 8.86 -7.69
C VAL A 378 44.82 9.96 -8.56
N ALA A 379 44.00 10.90 -9.05
CA ALA A 379 44.47 12.03 -9.84
C ALA A 379 45.38 12.99 -9.04
N GLU A 380 45.11 13.17 -7.74
CA GLU A 380 45.94 13.96 -6.83
C GLU A 380 47.34 13.35 -6.64
N LEU A 381 47.45 12.02 -6.54
CA LEU A 381 48.75 11.34 -6.55
C LEU A 381 49.47 11.54 -7.89
N ALA A 382 48.78 11.32 -9.01
CA ALA A 382 49.39 11.46 -10.34
C ALA A 382 49.91 12.89 -10.59
N ALA A 383 49.17 13.90 -10.16
CA ALA A 383 49.59 15.31 -10.25
C ALA A 383 50.76 15.65 -9.30
N ALA A 384 50.84 15.00 -8.15
CA ALA A 384 51.98 15.10 -7.23
C ALA A 384 53.24 14.45 -7.83
N GLU A 385 53.10 13.27 -8.43
CA GLU A 385 54.19 12.55 -9.10
C GLU A 385 54.71 13.32 -10.33
N SER A 386 53.84 13.91 -11.16
CA SER A 386 54.26 14.67 -12.35
C SER A 386 55.03 15.96 -12.01
N ARG A 387 54.81 16.54 -10.83
CA ARG A 387 55.56 17.72 -10.35
C ARG A 387 56.98 17.37 -9.91
N LEU A 388 57.28 16.09 -9.66
CA LEU A 388 58.65 15.62 -9.44
C LEU A 388 59.41 15.46 -10.77
N GLU A 389 58.72 15.29 -11.90
CA GLU A 389 59.32 14.97 -13.20
C GLU A 389 59.73 16.20 -14.04
N VAL A 390 59.26 17.42 -13.74
CA VAL A 390 59.50 18.60 -14.59
C VAL A 390 59.97 19.82 -13.80
N VAL A 391 61.29 20.13 -13.86
CA VAL A 391 61.88 21.49 -14.08
C VAL A 391 63.34 21.37 -14.58
N ASN A 392 63.64 21.87 -15.78
CA ASN A 392 64.96 22.31 -16.32
C ASN A 392 66.28 21.78 -15.67
N GLY A 393 66.42 20.48 -15.46
CA GLY A 393 67.70 19.87 -15.05
C GLY A 393 68.24 20.23 -13.66
N GLU A 394 67.50 20.96 -12.81
CA GLU A 394 67.89 21.23 -11.41
C GLU A 394 66.72 20.98 -10.42
N PRO A 395 66.98 20.30 -9.28
CA PRO A 395 65.91 19.85 -8.38
C PRO A 395 65.41 20.97 -7.47
N VAL A 396 64.24 21.54 -7.79
CA VAL A 396 63.53 22.45 -6.88
C VAL A 396 62.69 21.63 -5.90
N GLN A 397 62.78 21.96 -4.61
CA GLN A 397 62.18 21.31 -3.45
C GLN A 397 60.98 20.40 -3.76
N ALA A 398 61.32 19.13 -3.91
CA ALA A 398 60.44 17.98 -4.01
C ALA A 398 59.41 17.99 -2.87
N GLU A 399 58.17 17.61 -3.18
CA GLU A 399 57.18 17.33 -2.14
C GLU A 399 57.81 16.47 -1.03
N PRO A 400 57.53 16.74 0.26
CA PRO A 400 58.13 15.98 1.35
C PRO A 400 57.88 14.49 1.12
N ILE A 401 58.92 13.64 1.15
CA ILE A 401 58.80 12.18 0.93
C ILE A 401 57.70 11.56 1.81
N GLY A 402 57.49 12.11 3.02
CA GLY A 402 56.40 11.71 3.92
C GLY A 402 54.99 12.06 3.40
N ARG A 403 54.81 13.17 2.69
CA ARG A 403 53.55 13.54 2.02
C ARG A 403 53.31 12.63 0.82
N LEU A 404 54.31 12.37 0.00
CA LEU A 404 54.19 11.47 -1.15
C LEU A 404 53.81 10.04 -0.74
N LYS A 405 54.46 9.50 0.31
CA LYS A 405 54.10 8.18 0.88
C LYS A 405 52.65 8.14 1.39
N ARG A 406 52.16 9.23 1.99
CA ARG A 406 50.76 9.34 2.44
C ARG A 406 49.78 9.40 1.26
N LEU A 407 50.09 10.22 0.24
CA LEU A 407 49.29 10.29 -0.98
C LEU A 407 49.24 8.95 -1.69
N LYS A 408 50.36 8.23 -1.74
CA LYS A 408 50.43 6.89 -2.34
C LYS A 408 49.55 5.90 -1.59
N ALA A 409 49.67 5.82 -0.26
CA ALA A 409 48.82 4.96 0.55
C ALA A 409 47.33 5.32 0.42
N TYR A 410 47.00 6.61 0.33
CA TYR A 410 45.63 7.08 0.13
C TYR A 410 45.09 6.74 -1.25
N ALA A 411 45.89 6.92 -2.30
CA ALA A 411 45.52 6.59 -3.68
C ALA A 411 45.43 5.08 -3.93
N ASP A 412 46.29 4.28 -3.31
CA ASP A 412 46.21 2.81 -3.39
C ASP A 412 44.90 2.32 -2.75
N LYS A 413 44.56 2.83 -1.56
CA LYS A 413 43.26 2.57 -0.92
C LYS A 413 42.09 3.07 -1.77
N ALA A 414 42.19 4.27 -2.35
CA ALA A 414 41.16 4.83 -3.21
C ALA A 414 40.99 4.03 -4.51
N ARG A 415 42.04 3.41 -5.04
CA ARG A 415 41.98 2.53 -6.22
C ARG A 415 41.27 1.22 -5.89
N GLU A 416 41.52 0.64 -4.72
CA GLU A 416 40.77 -0.53 -4.23
C GLU A 416 39.28 -0.19 -4.04
N GLU A 417 38.99 0.96 -3.42
CA GLU A 417 37.63 1.47 -3.26
C GLU A 417 36.96 1.77 -4.61
N GLU A 418 37.69 2.32 -5.59
CA GLU A 418 37.20 2.59 -6.95
C GLU A 418 36.76 1.30 -7.63
N VAL A 419 37.61 0.25 -7.61
CA VAL A 419 37.28 -1.05 -8.20
C VAL A 419 36.06 -1.65 -7.52
N ALA A 420 36.02 -1.65 -6.18
CA ALA A 420 34.88 -2.19 -5.43
C ALA A 420 33.57 -1.43 -5.70
N VAL A 421 33.63 -0.10 -5.80
CA VAL A 421 32.47 0.75 -6.14
C VAL A 421 32.01 0.47 -7.58
N GLN A 422 32.93 0.32 -8.53
CA GLN A 422 32.62 0.04 -9.93
C GLN A 422 31.96 -1.34 -10.09
N GLU A 423 32.50 -2.40 -9.46
CA GLU A 423 31.90 -3.74 -9.46
C GLU A 423 30.50 -3.74 -8.83
N SER A 424 30.33 -3.02 -7.71
CA SER A 424 29.03 -2.86 -7.05
C SER A 424 28.03 -2.11 -7.94
N LEU A 425 28.48 -1.05 -8.61
CA LEU A 425 27.66 -0.27 -9.53
C LEU A 425 27.16 -1.12 -10.69
N GLU A 426 28.05 -1.88 -11.33
CA GLU A 426 27.70 -2.80 -12.43
C GLU A 426 26.69 -3.87 -11.98
N ALA A 427 26.92 -4.48 -10.82
CA ALA A 427 25.99 -5.46 -10.26
C ALA A 427 24.61 -4.83 -9.96
N LYS A 428 24.57 -3.64 -9.39
CA LYS A 428 23.31 -2.92 -9.08
C LYS A 428 22.59 -2.46 -10.33
N GLN A 429 23.30 -1.99 -11.35
CA GLN A 429 22.72 -1.64 -12.65
C GLN A 429 22.10 -2.85 -13.36
N ALA A 430 22.74 -4.03 -13.29
CA ALA A 430 22.17 -5.26 -13.82
C ALA A 430 20.87 -5.66 -13.08
N VAL A 431 20.87 -5.59 -11.75
CA VAL A 431 19.67 -5.85 -10.93
C VAL A 431 18.56 -4.83 -11.21
N PHE A 432 18.92 -3.55 -11.37
CA PHE A 432 17.99 -2.49 -11.71
C PHE A 432 17.35 -2.71 -13.09
N THR A 433 18.15 -3.08 -14.09
CA THR A 433 17.64 -3.36 -15.45
C THR A 433 16.59 -4.46 -15.43
N ARG A 434 16.89 -5.56 -14.71
CA ARG A 434 15.91 -6.65 -14.54
C ARG A 434 14.66 -6.19 -13.80
N ALA A 435 14.82 -5.46 -12.69
CA ALA A 435 13.70 -4.96 -11.91
C ALA A 435 12.83 -3.98 -12.72
N TYR A 436 13.45 -3.14 -13.56
CA TYR A 436 12.76 -2.20 -14.43
C TYR A 436 11.90 -2.91 -15.48
N LEU A 437 12.42 -3.97 -16.10
CA LEU A 437 11.64 -4.81 -17.02
C LEU A 437 10.50 -5.55 -16.31
N GLU A 438 10.74 -6.05 -15.09
CA GLU A 438 9.69 -6.64 -14.24
C GLU A 438 8.58 -5.61 -13.90
N ASN A 439 8.96 -4.37 -13.62
CA ASN A 439 8.04 -3.25 -13.33
C ASN A 439 7.24 -2.82 -14.57
N GLU A 440 7.88 -2.76 -15.73
CA GLU A 440 7.22 -2.47 -17.01
C GLU A 440 6.15 -3.53 -17.31
N ALA A 441 6.52 -4.81 -17.29
CA ALA A 441 5.59 -5.91 -17.52
C ALA A 441 4.42 -5.89 -16.52
N PHE A 442 4.71 -5.55 -15.26
CA PHE A 442 3.71 -5.41 -14.21
C PHE A 442 2.68 -4.31 -14.52
N PHE A 443 3.12 -3.09 -14.87
CA PHE A 443 2.19 -2.00 -15.19
C PHE A 443 1.40 -2.28 -16.48
N ILE A 444 2.03 -2.84 -17.52
CA ILE A 444 1.31 -3.23 -18.74
C ILE A 444 0.22 -4.25 -18.41
N GLN A 445 0.53 -5.30 -17.64
CA GLN A 445 -0.46 -6.30 -17.25
C GLN A 445 -1.57 -5.72 -16.36
N LEU A 446 -1.22 -4.82 -15.44
CA LEU A 446 -2.19 -4.14 -14.57
C LEU A 446 -3.23 -3.36 -15.40
N TYR A 447 -2.79 -2.50 -16.31
CA TYR A 447 -3.71 -1.71 -17.13
C TYR A 447 -4.44 -2.56 -18.17
N ARG A 448 -3.81 -3.62 -18.70
CA ARG A 448 -4.49 -4.60 -19.57
C ARG A 448 -5.63 -5.29 -18.82
N ASN A 449 -5.42 -5.73 -17.58
CA ASN A 449 -6.47 -6.35 -16.77
C ASN A 449 -7.61 -5.37 -16.45
N PHE A 450 -7.29 -4.11 -16.15
CA PHE A 450 -8.30 -3.06 -16.01
C PHE A 450 -9.12 -2.88 -17.29
N SER A 451 -8.45 -2.81 -18.45
CA SER A 451 -9.09 -2.69 -19.75
C SER A 451 -10.02 -3.87 -20.03
N ASP A 452 -9.52 -5.09 -19.88
CA ASP A 452 -10.27 -6.30 -20.15
C ASP A 452 -11.53 -6.37 -19.29
N VAL A 453 -11.43 -6.00 -18.02
CA VAL A 453 -12.55 -6.01 -17.08
C VAL A 453 -13.56 -4.92 -17.40
N LEU A 454 -13.13 -3.70 -17.74
CA LEU A 454 -14.04 -2.63 -18.16
C LEU A 454 -14.79 -2.97 -19.45
N VAL A 455 -14.09 -3.55 -20.44
CA VAL A 455 -14.69 -3.97 -21.72
C VAL A 455 -15.66 -5.13 -21.54
N LYS A 456 -15.31 -6.13 -20.73
CA LYS A 456 -16.21 -7.27 -20.43
C LYS A 456 -17.39 -6.87 -19.55
N GLY A 457 -17.22 -5.84 -18.72
CA GLY A 457 -18.16 -5.44 -17.68
C GLY A 457 -18.15 -6.37 -16.48
N MET A 458 -18.95 -6.03 -15.47
CA MET A 458 -19.08 -6.82 -14.24
C MET A 458 -19.51 -8.27 -14.57
N PRO A 459 -18.81 -9.31 -14.08
CA PRO A 459 -19.18 -10.70 -14.33
C PRO A 459 -20.60 -11.00 -13.82
N LYS A 460 -21.41 -11.68 -14.63
CA LYS A 460 -22.75 -12.16 -14.25
C LYS A 460 -22.63 -13.57 -13.69
N PHE A 461 -22.94 -13.80 -12.41
CA PHE A 461 -23.18 -15.17 -11.94
C PHE A 461 -24.54 -15.67 -12.42
N ALA A 462 -24.61 -16.97 -12.73
CA ALA A 462 -25.88 -17.67 -12.87
C ALA A 462 -26.63 -17.57 -11.55
N GLU A 463 -27.88 -17.13 -11.61
CA GLU A 463 -28.74 -16.83 -10.46
C GLU A 463 -28.72 -17.93 -9.40
N ASP A 464 -28.43 -17.54 -8.16
CA ASP A 464 -28.75 -18.36 -7.01
C ASP A 464 -30.27 -18.37 -6.87
N LYS A 465 -30.90 -19.51 -7.19
CA LYS A 465 -32.37 -19.67 -7.34
C LYS A 465 -33.19 -19.41 -6.06
N ASN A 466 -32.57 -18.96 -4.97
CA ASN A 466 -33.16 -18.93 -3.64
C ASN A 466 -33.49 -17.53 -3.08
N HIS A 467 -33.27 -16.44 -3.82
CA HIS A 467 -33.72 -15.11 -3.40
C HIS A 467 -34.61 -14.42 -4.43
N HIS A 468 -35.89 -14.31 -4.08
CA HIS A 468 -36.86 -13.45 -4.78
C HIS A 468 -36.55 -11.98 -4.53
N GLN A 469 -35.63 -11.40 -5.31
CA GLN A 469 -35.53 -9.94 -5.48
C GLN A 469 -36.03 -9.53 -6.88
N PRO A 470 -36.77 -8.41 -7.00
CA PRO A 470 -37.33 -7.96 -8.27
C PRO A 470 -36.22 -7.54 -9.25
N ARG A 471 -36.34 -8.04 -10.49
CA ARG A 471 -35.21 -8.40 -11.36
C ARG A 471 -34.55 -7.29 -12.20
N ASN A 472 -34.89 -6.00 -12.11
CA ASN A 472 -34.44 -5.04 -13.14
C ASN A 472 -33.99 -3.63 -12.69
N LEU A 473 -34.12 -3.22 -11.43
CA LEU A 473 -33.72 -1.86 -10.99
C LEU A 473 -32.41 -1.82 -10.19
N ASN A 474 -32.13 -2.84 -9.37
CA ASN A 474 -30.94 -2.85 -8.52
C ASN A 474 -29.66 -3.30 -9.27
N TYR A 475 -29.80 -4.05 -10.36
CA TYR A 475 -28.66 -4.56 -11.14
C TYR A 475 -27.92 -3.43 -11.86
N ASP A 476 -28.65 -2.45 -12.41
CA ASP A 476 -28.04 -1.33 -13.11
C ASP A 476 -27.24 -0.43 -12.14
N GLY A 477 -27.78 -0.22 -10.93
CA GLY A 477 -27.08 0.53 -9.87
C GLY A 477 -25.83 -0.19 -9.36
N GLU A 478 -25.87 -1.52 -9.20
CA GLU A 478 -24.69 -2.29 -8.80
C GLU A 478 -23.58 -2.22 -9.85
N ALA A 479 -23.92 -2.44 -11.12
CA ALA A 479 -22.96 -2.39 -12.21
C ALA A 479 -22.37 -0.98 -12.39
N GLU A 480 -23.16 0.07 -12.19
CA GLU A 480 -22.69 1.45 -12.18
C GLU A 480 -21.72 1.71 -11.02
N GLN A 481 -22.08 1.31 -9.80
CA GLN A 481 -21.22 1.46 -8.64
C GLN A 481 -19.92 0.66 -8.79
N TRP A 482 -19.99 -0.55 -9.33
CA TRP A 482 -18.83 -1.35 -9.70
C TRP A 482 -17.93 -0.59 -10.68
N ARG A 483 -18.48 -0.01 -11.75
CA ARG A 483 -17.71 0.76 -12.72
C ARG A 483 -17.06 1.98 -12.07
N HIS A 484 -17.79 2.71 -11.22
CA HIS A 484 -17.25 3.84 -10.45
C HIS A 484 -16.08 3.41 -9.55
N CYS A 485 -16.17 2.24 -8.92
CA CYS A 485 -15.08 1.69 -8.11
C CYS A 485 -13.85 1.39 -8.96
N VAL A 486 -14.02 0.64 -10.06
CA VAL A 486 -12.91 0.27 -10.96
C VAL A 486 -12.22 1.51 -11.53
N LEU A 487 -12.99 2.45 -12.08
CA LEU A 487 -12.46 3.73 -12.60
C LEU A 487 -11.81 4.57 -11.50
N GLY A 488 -12.37 4.55 -10.29
CA GLY A 488 -11.81 5.21 -9.11
C GLY A 488 -10.42 4.67 -8.74
N TYR A 489 -10.23 3.35 -8.76
CA TYR A 489 -8.92 2.73 -8.50
C TYR A 489 -7.93 2.93 -9.63
N ILE A 490 -8.37 2.91 -10.90
CA ILE A 490 -7.51 3.30 -12.04
C ILE A 490 -6.98 4.73 -11.81
N LYS A 491 -7.87 5.70 -11.54
CA LYS A 491 -7.48 7.08 -11.24
C LYS A 491 -6.53 7.16 -10.04
N SER A 492 -6.82 6.40 -8.97
CA SER A 492 -5.96 6.38 -7.79
C SER A 492 -4.56 5.88 -8.10
N PHE A 493 -4.42 4.71 -8.73
CA PHE A 493 -3.12 4.11 -9.04
C PHE A 493 -2.34 4.92 -10.06
N THR A 494 -2.98 5.40 -11.13
CA THR A 494 -2.32 6.26 -12.12
C THR A 494 -1.76 7.52 -11.47
N ARG A 495 -2.50 8.11 -10.52
CA ARG A 495 -2.07 9.33 -9.82
C ARG A 495 -1.01 9.07 -8.75
N GLN A 496 -1.16 8.00 -7.96
CA GLN A 496 -0.27 7.67 -6.85
C GLN A 496 1.11 7.18 -7.34
N TYR A 497 1.13 6.42 -8.43
CA TYR A 497 2.34 5.84 -9.00
C TYR A 497 2.73 6.51 -10.33
N ALA A 498 2.31 7.77 -10.52
CA ALA A 498 2.50 8.50 -11.77
C ALA A 498 3.96 8.51 -12.25
N ASP A 499 4.93 8.69 -11.33
CA ASP A 499 6.35 8.71 -11.67
C ASP A 499 6.85 7.40 -12.31
N GLU A 500 6.28 6.25 -11.94
CA GLU A 500 6.60 4.97 -12.57
C GLU A 500 5.73 4.70 -13.79
N VAL A 501 4.44 5.06 -13.76
CA VAL A 501 3.52 4.86 -14.89
C VAL A 501 3.98 5.66 -16.11
N TRP A 502 4.38 6.91 -15.94
CA TRP A 502 4.84 7.78 -17.04
C TRP A 502 6.10 7.25 -17.73
N GLN A 503 6.93 6.46 -17.05
CA GLN A 503 8.12 5.85 -17.67
C GLN A 503 7.77 4.78 -18.71
N HIS A 504 6.54 4.29 -18.69
CA HIS A 504 6.06 3.24 -19.58
C HIS A 504 4.91 3.70 -20.49
N ILE A 505 4.64 5.02 -20.55
CA ILE A 505 3.45 5.54 -21.22
C ILE A 505 3.41 5.21 -22.71
N ASP A 506 4.55 5.26 -23.42
CA ASP A 506 4.59 4.97 -24.86
C ASP A 506 4.13 3.54 -25.14
N LYS A 507 4.52 2.57 -24.31
CA LYS A 507 4.06 1.18 -24.42
C LYS A 507 2.61 1.02 -23.99
N LEU A 508 2.18 1.71 -22.94
CA LEU A 508 0.78 1.68 -22.51
C LEU A 508 -0.16 2.25 -23.58
N ASP A 509 0.21 3.35 -24.22
CA ASP A 509 -0.53 3.96 -25.34
C ASP A 509 -0.59 3.01 -26.55
N LEU A 510 0.50 2.29 -26.82
CA LEU A 510 0.62 1.36 -27.95
C LEU A 510 -0.03 0.00 -27.73
N GLU A 511 -0.15 -0.50 -26.49
CA GLU A 511 -0.61 -1.87 -26.22
C GLU A 511 -1.92 -1.96 -25.43
N VAL A 512 -2.34 -0.89 -24.74
CA VAL A 512 -3.44 -0.96 -23.77
C VAL A 512 -4.45 0.16 -23.97
N LEU A 513 -4.02 1.42 -24.03
CA LEU A 513 -4.88 2.61 -24.06
C LEU A 513 -5.45 2.89 -25.48
N HIS A 514 -5.92 1.84 -26.15
CA HIS A 514 -6.59 1.91 -27.44
C HIS A 514 -8.03 2.43 -27.32
N PRO A 515 -8.68 2.85 -28.43
CA PRO A 515 -10.01 3.47 -28.38
C PRO A 515 -11.08 2.75 -27.54
N PRO A 516 -11.17 1.40 -27.52
CA PRO A 516 -12.13 0.70 -26.66
C PRO A 516 -11.93 0.94 -25.16
N PHE A 517 -10.70 1.15 -24.70
CA PHE A 517 -10.40 1.52 -23.31
C PHE A 517 -10.81 2.95 -23.00
N LEU A 518 -10.68 3.85 -23.98
CA LEU A 518 -11.03 5.27 -23.83
C LEU A 518 -12.54 5.51 -23.92
N GLU A 519 -13.27 4.60 -24.59
CA GLU A 519 -14.73 4.61 -24.71
C GLU A 519 -15.44 3.94 -23.52
N ALA A 520 -14.80 2.97 -22.87
CA ALA A 520 -15.31 2.26 -21.70
C ALA A 520 -15.15 3.06 -20.39
#